data_AF-A0A848UX75-F1
#
_entry.id   AF-A0A848UX75-F1
#
_cell.length_a   1.000
_cell.length_b   1.000
_cell.length_c   1.000
_cell.angle_alpha   90.00
_cell.angle_beta   90.00
_cell.angle_gamma   90.00
#
_symmetry.space_group_name_H-M   'P 1'
#
loop_
_entity.id
_entity.type
_entity.pdbx_description
1 polymer ?
#
loop_
_entity_poly.entity_id
_entity_poly.type
_entity_poly.pdbx_seq_one_letter_code
_entity_poly.pdbx_strand_id
1 'polypeptide(L)'
;MEQILDFFQNLLDTSDWPPRWYCGTWSDFHGWLYILSDIAIWGAYFAIPVIIIWFIQKRPDIPFLPVFWLFGAFIVLCGTTHIIDALIFWWPNYRIGALTRFFTAIISWVTVFALVRDLPKALRLKKPEELKLEVEKRESSENELRSQNELLERMFSEMNHREKMIKELQAEVARLKNAGS
;
A
#
# COMPACT_ATOMS: atom_id res chain seq x y z
N MET A 1 43.01 -0.19 3.91
CA MET A 1 42.52 0.93 3.08
C MET A 1 42.84 0.71 1.61
N GLU A 2 44.03 0.20 1.27
CA GLU A 2 44.43 -0.14 -0.11
C GLU A 2 43.47 -1.11 -0.82
N GLN A 3 43.07 -2.21 -0.20
CA GLN A 3 42.13 -3.17 -0.81
C GLN A 3 40.75 -2.57 -1.16
N ILE A 4 40.28 -1.60 -0.37
CA ILE A 4 38.99 -0.94 -0.63
C ILE A 4 39.14 0.01 -1.83
N LEU A 5 40.22 0.78 -1.87
CA LEU A 5 40.51 1.69 -2.98
C LEU A 5 40.70 0.91 -4.29
N ASP A 6 41.47 -0.18 -4.25
CA ASP A 6 41.68 -1.09 -5.37
C ASP A 6 40.35 -1.67 -5.89
N PHE A 7 39.48 -2.13 -4.98
CA PHE A 7 38.17 -2.65 -5.34
C PHE A 7 37.33 -1.65 -6.15
N PHE A 8 37.28 -0.39 -5.72
CA PHE A 8 36.49 0.65 -6.40
C PHE A 8 37.17 1.17 -7.67
N GLN A 9 38.50 1.18 -7.75
CA GLN A 9 39.23 1.55 -8.95
C GLN A 9 39.05 0.52 -10.08
N ASN A 10 39.01 -0.76 -9.72
CA ASN A 10 38.94 -1.87 -10.67
C ASN A 10 37.52 -2.44 -10.83
N LEU A 11 36.48 -1.63 -10.62
CA LEU A 11 35.10 -2.11 -10.53
C LEU A 11 34.60 -2.81 -11.81
N LEU A 12 35.05 -2.36 -12.98
CA LEU A 12 34.72 -2.97 -14.27
C LEU A 12 35.80 -3.94 -14.78
N ASP A 13 36.90 -4.05 -14.07
CA ASP A 13 37.99 -4.94 -14.44
C ASP A 13 37.68 -6.38 -14.04
N THR A 14 37.88 -7.27 -15.01
CA THR A 14 37.61 -8.70 -14.89
C THR A 14 38.86 -9.54 -15.10
N SER A 15 40.05 -8.95 -15.22
CA SER A 15 41.29 -9.71 -15.47
C SER A 15 41.67 -10.67 -14.34
N ASP A 16 41.19 -10.41 -13.11
CA ASP A 16 41.55 -11.19 -11.92
C ASP A 16 40.87 -12.56 -11.86
N TRP A 17 39.81 -12.78 -12.65
CA TRP A 17 39.06 -14.03 -12.65
C TRP A 17 38.82 -14.54 -14.07
N PRO A 18 39.00 -15.84 -14.33
CA PRO A 18 38.65 -16.40 -15.62
C PRO A 18 37.12 -16.48 -15.78
N PRO A 19 36.60 -16.45 -17.02
CA PRO A 19 35.18 -16.67 -17.27
C PRO A 19 34.71 -17.99 -16.64
N ARG A 20 33.48 -18.03 -16.12
CA ARG A 20 33.03 -19.15 -15.28
C ARG A 20 33.01 -20.51 -15.99
N TRP A 21 32.95 -20.55 -17.33
CA TRP A 21 33.16 -21.79 -18.09
C TRP A 21 34.49 -22.48 -17.76
N TYR A 22 35.53 -21.71 -17.44
CA TYR A 22 36.85 -22.20 -17.07
C TYR A 22 37.03 -22.41 -15.56
N CYS A 23 36.02 -22.04 -14.76
CA CYS A 23 35.96 -22.28 -13.32
C CYS A 23 35.25 -23.62 -13.03
N GLY A 24 36.02 -24.71 -12.98
CA GLY A 24 35.50 -26.06 -12.71
C GLY A 24 35.15 -26.85 -13.98
N THR A 25 34.43 -27.95 -13.84
CA THR A 25 34.06 -28.84 -14.94
C THR A 25 32.58 -28.72 -15.28
N TRP A 26 32.25 -28.04 -16.38
CA TRP A 26 30.88 -27.86 -16.87
C TRP A 26 30.66 -28.70 -18.12
N SER A 27 29.61 -29.53 -18.14
CA SER A 27 29.09 -30.04 -19.42
C SER A 27 28.24 -28.96 -20.08
N ASP A 28 28.12 -28.99 -21.42
CA ASP A 28 27.26 -28.08 -22.18
C ASP A 28 25.84 -27.99 -21.61
N PHE A 29 25.22 -29.14 -21.32
CA PHE A 29 23.86 -29.18 -20.76
C PHE A 29 23.74 -28.44 -19.43
N HIS A 30 24.59 -28.77 -18.45
CA HIS A 30 24.56 -28.14 -17.12
C HIS A 30 24.79 -26.63 -17.18
N GLY A 31 25.75 -26.17 -17.98
CA GLY A 31 26.05 -24.73 -18.11
C GLY A 31 24.91 -23.97 -18.77
N TRP A 32 24.38 -24.46 -19.89
CA TRP A 32 23.24 -23.83 -20.56
C TRP A 32 21.96 -23.86 -19.71
N LEU A 33 21.72 -24.95 -18.98
CA LEU A 33 20.61 -25.03 -18.05
C LEU A 33 20.72 -23.93 -16.97
N TYR A 34 21.91 -23.73 -16.40
CA TYR A 34 22.16 -22.66 -15.42
C TYR A 34 21.91 -21.27 -16.02
N ILE A 35 22.52 -20.97 -17.17
CA ILE A 35 22.41 -19.66 -17.85
C ILE A 35 20.95 -19.36 -18.23
N LEU A 36 20.25 -20.30 -18.86
CA LEU A 36 18.88 -20.09 -19.29
C LEU A 36 17.93 -19.95 -18.09
N SER A 37 18.19 -20.67 -17.00
CA SER A 37 17.42 -20.53 -15.76
C SER A 37 17.59 -19.14 -15.16
N ASP A 38 18.82 -18.65 -15.06
CA ASP A 38 19.10 -17.30 -14.53
C ASP A 38 18.50 -16.19 -15.41
N ILE A 39 18.57 -16.32 -16.74
CA ILE A 39 17.93 -15.37 -17.66
C ILE A 39 16.40 -15.39 -17.48
N ALA A 40 15.80 -16.58 -17.35
CA ALA A 40 14.36 -16.70 -17.13
C ALA A 40 13.93 -16.09 -15.79
N ILE A 41 14.68 -16.33 -14.70
CA ILE A 41 14.42 -15.75 -13.39
C ILE A 41 14.58 -14.22 -13.45
N TRP A 42 15.65 -13.71 -14.05
CA TRP A 42 15.84 -12.28 -14.26
C TRP A 42 14.64 -11.64 -15.00
N GLY A 43 14.22 -12.25 -16.11
CA GLY A 43 13.05 -11.77 -16.87
C GLY A 43 11.78 -11.74 -16.03
N ALA A 44 11.51 -12.79 -15.26
CA ALA A 44 10.37 -12.82 -14.35
C ALA A 44 10.45 -11.75 -13.26
N TYR A 45 11.64 -11.55 -12.67
CA TYR A 45 11.86 -10.60 -11.59
C TYR A 45 11.83 -9.14 -12.07
N PHE A 46 12.06 -8.87 -13.36
CA PHE A 46 11.81 -7.55 -13.93
C PHE A 46 10.34 -7.36 -14.34
N ALA A 47 9.65 -8.41 -14.78
CA ALA A 47 8.24 -8.35 -15.16
C ALA A 47 7.30 -8.14 -13.95
N ILE A 48 7.55 -8.82 -12.83
CA ILE A 48 6.70 -8.73 -11.63
C ILE A 48 6.56 -7.28 -11.10
N PRO A 49 7.64 -6.51 -10.88
CA PRO A 49 7.55 -5.11 -10.47
C PRO A 49 6.81 -4.23 -11.47
N VAL A 50 6.96 -4.45 -12.78
CA VAL A 50 6.22 -3.71 -13.81
C VAL A 50 4.71 -3.93 -13.66
N ILE A 51 4.29 -5.17 -13.44
CA ILE A 51 2.88 -5.52 -13.20
C ILE A 51 2.37 -4.87 -11.89
N ILE A 52 3.18 -4.90 -10.83
CA ILE A 52 2.84 -4.26 -9.54
C ILE A 52 2.68 -2.75 -9.70
N ILE A 53 3.60 -2.08 -10.39
CA ILE A 53 3.55 -0.63 -10.65
C ILE A 53 2.29 -0.29 -11.45
N TRP A 54 2.00 -1.04 -12.52
CA TRP A 54 0.78 -0.85 -13.31
C TRP A 54 -0.48 -1.01 -12.44
N PHE A 55 -0.52 -2.03 -11.58
CA PHE A 55 -1.65 -2.26 -10.66
C PHE A 55 -1.84 -1.11 -9.67
N ILE A 56 -0.75 -0.64 -9.05
CA ILE A 56 -0.76 0.48 -8.10
C ILE A 56 -1.25 1.77 -8.77
N GLN A 57 -0.79 2.05 -9.99
CA GLN A 57 -1.24 3.23 -10.75
C GLN A 57 -2.74 3.20 -11.05
N LYS A 58 -3.35 2.00 -11.09
CA LYS A 58 -4.80 1.83 -11.27
C LYS A 58 -5.58 1.85 -9.95
N ARG A 59 -4.92 1.83 -8.79
CA ARG A 59 -5.53 1.77 -7.46
C ARG A 59 -4.84 2.77 -6.51
N PRO A 60 -5.22 4.06 -6.55
CA PRO A 60 -4.58 5.11 -5.75
C PRO A 60 -4.79 4.92 -4.23
N ASP A 61 -5.78 4.14 -3.82
CA ASP A 61 -6.22 4.00 -2.42
C ASP A 61 -5.49 2.88 -1.67
N ILE A 62 -4.37 2.36 -2.20
CA ILE A 62 -3.64 1.25 -1.59
C ILE A 62 -2.91 1.73 -0.32
N PRO A 63 -3.21 1.14 0.85
CA PRO A 63 -2.48 1.45 2.07
C PRO A 63 -1.06 0.85 2.01
N PHE A 64 -0.13 1.45 2.76
CA PHE A 64 1.26 0.98 2.87
C PHE A 64 2.05 0.99 1.54
N LEU A 65 1.74 1.92 0.65
CA LEU A 65 2.41 2.10 -0.64
C LEU A 65 3.96 2.02 -0.61
N PRO A 66 4.67 2.59 0.40
CA PRO A 66 6.13 2.46 0.49
C PRO A 66 6.64 1.02 0.55
N VAL A 67 5.88 0.09 1.14
CA VAL A 67 6.27 -1.33 1.23
C VAL A 67 6.31 -1.96 -0.16
N PHE A 68 5.38 -1.58 -1.06
CA PHE A 68 5.40 -2.07 -2.44
C PHE A 68 6.62 -1.59 -3.22
N TRP A 69 7.07 -0.35 -3.00
CA TRP A 69 8.30 0.16 -3.61
C TRP A 69 9.54 -0.57 -3.12
N LEU A 70 9.64 -0.81 -1.80
CA LEU A 70 10.72 -1.59 -1.20
C LEU A 70 10.74 -3.02 -1.75
N PHE A 71 9.57 -3.66 -1.83
CA PHE A 71 9.45 -5.01 -2.35
C PHE A 71 9.79 -5.08 -3.85
N GLY A 72 9.34 -4.10 -4.64
CA GLY A 72 9.72 -3.98 -6.04
C GLY A 72 11.24 -3.81 -6.22
N ALA A 73 11.86 -2.92 -5.45
CA ALA A 73 13.31 -2.71 -5.47
C ALA A 73 14.08 -3.98 -5.06
N PHE A 74 13.62 -4.68 -4.02
CA PHE A 74 14.18 -5.96 -3.59
C PHE A 74 14.14 -7.01 -4.73
N ILE A 75 12.99 -7.18 -5.39
CA ILE A 75 12.85 -8.13 -6.50
C ILE A 75 13.78 -7.76 -7.66
N VAL A 76 13.85 -6.48 -8.05
CA VAL A 76 14.74 -6.03 -9.14
C VAL A 76 16.20 -6.29 -8.80
N LEU A 77 16.63 -6.00 -7.56
CA LEU A 77 18.00 -6.25 -7.12
C LEU A 77 18.35 -7.75 -7.11
N CYS A 78 17.45 -8.60 -6.62
CA CYS A 78 17.59 -10.06 -6.74
C CYS A 78 17.65 -10.51 -8.21
N GLY A 79 16.81 -9.96 -9.08
CA GLY A 79 16.81 -10.28 -10.51
C GLY A 79 18.13 -9.89 -11.16
N THR A 80 18.68 -8.75 -10.76
CA THR A 80 19.97 -8.25 -11.22
C THR A 80 21.10 -9.22 -10.86
N THR A 81 21.05 -9.90 -9.71
CA THR A 81 22.08 -10.90 -9.38
C THR A 81 22.04 -12.10 -10.33
N HIS A 82 20.86 -12.50 -10.81
CA HIS A 82 20.73 -13.61 -11.77
C HIS A 82 21.31 -13.26 -13.14
N ILE A 83 21.02 -12.08 -13.69
CA ILE A 83 21.62 -11.70 -14.99
C ILE A 83 23.14 -11.53 -14.88
N ILE A 84 23.64 -11.02 -13.76
CA ILE A 84 25.09 -10.98 -13.50
C ILE A 84 25.68 -12.39 -13.47
N ASP A 85 25.04 -13.34 -12.79
CA ASP A 85 25.54 -14.73 -12.71
C ASP A 85 25.54 -15.44 -14.06
N ALA A 86 24.53 -15.19 -14.90
CA ALA A 86 24.52 -15.65 -16.28
C ALA A 86 25.66 -15.01 -17.10
N LEU A 87 25.90 -13.70 -16.96
CA LEU A 87 26.95 -12.98 -17.69
C LEU A 87 28.36 -13.38 -17.27
N ILE A 88 28.57 -13.78 -16.01
CA ILE A 88 29.87 -14.20 -15.45
C ILE A 88 30.47 -15.41 -16.20
N PHE A 89 29.65 -16.19 -16.93
CA PHE A 89 30.14 -17.21 -17.84
C PHE A 89 31.05 -16.68 -18.96
N TRP A 90 30.87 -15.43 -19.39
CA TRP A 90 31.72 -14.78 -20.41
C TRP A 90 32.47 -13.56 -19.90
N TRP A 91 31.85 -12.77 -19.02
CA TRP A 91 32.42 -11.54 -18.46
C TRP A 91 32.41 -11.62 -16.93
N PRO A 92 33.47 -12.15 -16.30
CA PRO A 92 33.50 -12.55 -14.90
C PRO A 92 33.66 -11.37 -13.93
N ASN A 93 32.73 -10.41 -13.97
CA ASN A 93 32.76 -9.26 -13.08
C ASN A 93 32.17 -9.58 -11.70
N TYR A 94 32.99 -10.18 -10.85
CA TYR A 94 32.62 -10.52 -9.47
C TYR A 94 32.48 -9.31 -8.54
N ARG A 95 33.15 -8.18 -8.85
CA ARG A 95 33.08 -6.95 -8.04
C ARG A 95 31.68 -6.31 -8.12
N ILE A 96 31.14 -6.17 -9.32
CA ILE A 96 29.75 -5.72 -9.52
C ILE A 96 28.79 -6.73 -8.87
N GLY A 97 29.01 -8.03 -9.06
CA GLY A 97 28.20 -9.07 -8.42
C GLY A 97 28.18 -8.98 -6.88
N ALA A 98 29.31 -8.64 -6.26
CA ALA A 98 29.43 -8.44 -4.81
C ALA A 98 28.68 -7.19 -4.35
N LEU A 99 28.83 -6.06 -5.05
CA LEU A 99 28.09 -4.83 -4.74
C LEU A 99 26.57 -5.03 -4.87
N THR A 100 26.11 -5.66 -5.96
CA THR A 100 24.68 -5.91 -6.14
C THR A 100 24.14 -6.75 -4.98
N ARG A 101 24.83 -7.83 -4.58
CA ARG A 101 24.43 -8.66 -3.42
C ARG A 101 24.42 -7.88 -2.12
N PHE A 102 25.41 -7.02 -1.89
CA PHE A 102 25.47 -6.17 -0.70
C PHE A 102 24.27 -5.22 -0.63
N PHE A 103 23.94 -4.53 -1.72
CA PHE A 103 22.75 -3.68 -1.78
C PHE A 103 21.45 -4.48 -1.68
N THR A 104 21.37 -5.66 -2.32
CA THR A 104 20.23 -6.58 -2.16
C THR A 104 20.03 -6.93 -0.69
N ALA A 105 21.10 -7.27 0.04
CA ALA A 105 21.02 -7.61 1.46
C ALA A 105 20.53 -6.43 2.31
N ILE A 106 21.03 -5.21 2.06
CA ILE A 106 20.57 -3.99 2.74
C ILE A 106 19.07 -3.78 2.50
N ILE A 107 18.64 -3.77 1.24
CA ILE A 107 17.23 -3.53 0.88
C ILE A 107 16.33 -4.64 1.41
N SER A 108 16.79 -5.90 1.43
CA SER A 108 16.06 -7.03 2.03
C SER A 108 15.77 -6.76 3.51
N TRP A 109 16.80 -6.38 4.29
CA TRP A 109 16.63 -6.11 5.71
C TRP A 109 15.77 -4.87 5.98
N VAL A 110 15.94 -3.80 5.20
CA VAL A 110 15.06 -2.62 5.26
C VAL A 110 13.61 -3.03 5.01
N THR A 111 13.36 -3.90 4.03
CA THR A 111 12.03 -4.44 3.72
C THR A 111 11.47 -5.24 4.90
N VAL A 112 12.27 -6.10 5.55
CA VAL A 112 11.86 -6.84 6.76
C VAL A 112 11.43 -5.88 7.86
N PHE A 113 12.23 -4.85 8.18
CA PHE A 113 11.87 -3.89 9.22
C PHE A 113 10.59 -3.11 8.89
N ALA A 114 10.42 -2.71 7.62
CA ALA A 114 9.21 -2.05 7.15
C ALA A 114 7.97 -2.96 7.33
N LEU A 115 8.08 -4.23 6.94
CA LEU A 115 7.01 -5.22 7.09
C LEU A 115 6.64 -5.47 8.55
N VAL A 116 7.62 -5.66 9.44
CA VAL A 116 7.36 -5.85 10.88
C VAL A 116 6.63 -4.65 11.48
N ARG A 117 6.96 -3.43 11.04
CA ARG A 117 6.31 -2.20 11.50
C ARG A 117 4.90 -2.00 10.93
N ASP A 118 4.69 -2.32 9.65
CA ASP A 118 3.48 -1.92 8.91
C ASP A 118 2.43 -3.04 8.83
N LEU A 119 2.83 -4.31 8.86
CA LEU A 119 1.90 -5.44 8.84
C LEU A 119 0.90 -5.43 10.01
N PRO A 120 1.29 -5.11 11.27
CA PRO A 120 0.32 -4.98 12.36
C PRO A 120 -0.72 -3.89 12.12
N LYS A 121 -0.37 -2.83 11.38
CA LYS A 121 -1.31 -1.75 11.02
C LYS A 121 -2.29 -2.23 9.95
N ALA A 122 -1.81 -3.00 8.98
CA ALA A 122 -2.66 -3.61 7.95
C ALA A 122 -3.71 -4.55 8.56
N LEU A 123 -3.32 -5.33 9.58
CA LEU A 123 -4.24 -6.23 10.29
C LEU A 123 -5.34 -5.51 11.09
N ARG A 124 -5.19 -4.20 11.36
CA ARG A 124 -6.20 -3.38 12.04
C ARG A 124 -7.21 -2.74 11.08
N LEU A 125 -7.02 -2.88 9.78
CA LEU A 125 -7.99 -2.39 8.80
C LEU A 125 -9.29 -3.18 8.93
N LYS A 126 -10.41 -2.46 9.00
CA LYS A 126 -11.74 -3.08 9.07
C LYS A 126 -12.00 -3.90 7.82
N LYS A 127 -12.66 -5.04 8.01
CA LYS A 127 -13.10 -5.86 6.89
C LYS A 127 -14.20 -5.14 6.11
N PRO A 128 -14.33 -5.36 4.79
CA PRO A 128 -15.41 -4.77 4.00
C PRO A 128 -16.81 -5.06 4.56
N GLU A 129 -17.01 -6.24 5.17
CA GLU A 129 -18.27 -6.64 5.82
C GLU A 129 -18.57 -5.79 7.06
N GLU A 130 -17.57 -5.55 7.90
CA GLU A 130 -17.69 -4.69 9.08
C GLU A 130 -18.02 -3.25 8.69
N LEU A 131 -17.41 -2.75 7.60
CA LEU A 131 -17.70 -1.44 7.07
C LEU A 131 -19.15 -1.34 6.56
N LYS A 132 -19.65 -2.37 5.87
CA LYS A 132 -21.06 -2.40 5.42
C LYS A 132 -22.04 -2.38 6.60
N LEU A 133 -21.79 -3.19 7.63
CA LEU A 133 -22.62 -3.22 8.82
C LEU A 133 -22.59 -1.87 9.57
N GLU A 134 -21.44 -1.21 9.63
CA GLU A 134 -21.34 0.11 10.23
C GLU A 134 -22.11 1.17 9.43
N VAL A 135 -22.05 1.12 8.10
CA VAL A 135 -22.83 2.02 7.24
C VAL A 135 -24.33 1.79 7.44
N GLU A 136 -24.79 0.54 7.42
CA GLU A 136 -26.21 0.21 7.65
C GLU A 136 -26.70 0.67 9.02
N LYS A 137 -25.88 0.50 10.07
CA LYS A 137 -26.20 0.97 11.42
C LYS A 137 -26.23 2.50 11.52
N ARG A 138 -25.36 3.19 10.80
CA ARG A 138 -25.37 4.67 10.74
C ARG A 138 -26.61 5.16 10.01
N GLU A 139 -26.96 4.56 8.88
CA GLU A 139 -28.16 4.90 8.12
C GLU A 139 -29.44 4.71 8.96
N SER A 140 -29.56 3.61 9.72
CA SER A 140 -30.71 3.40 10.60
C SER A 140 -30.79 4.44 11.72
N SER A 141 -29.65 4.77 12.33
CA SER A 141 -29.58 5.78 13.41
C SER A 141 -29.88 7.19 12.90
N GLU A 142 -29.41 7.55 11.70
CA GLU A 142 -29.72 8.82 11.05
C GLU A 142 -31.21 8.93 10.69
N ASN A 143 -31.83 7.85 10.20
CA ASN A 143 -33.26 7.82 9.92
C ASN A 143 -34.10 7.98 11.19
N GLU A 144 -33.70 7.34 12.29
CA GLU A 144 -34.38 7.49 13.57
C GLU A 144 -34.27 8.91 14.11
N LEU A 145 -33.07 9.51 14.10
CA LEU A 145 -32.86 10.91 14.48
C LEU A 145 -33.70 11.87 13.62
N ARG A 146 -33.78 11.60 12.32
CA ARG A 146 -34.61 12.39 11.40
C ARG A 146 -36.09 12.32 11.77
N SER A 147 -36.59 11.13 12.06
CA SER A 147 -37.99 10.95 12.50
C SER A 147 -38.28 11.67 13.81
N GLN A 148 -37.33 11.67 14.75
CA GLN A 148 -37.47 12.38 16.03
C GLN A 148 -37.47 13.89 15.84
N ASN A 149 -36.62 14.42 14.96
CA ASN A 149 -36.62 15.85 14.61
C ASN A 149 -37.94 16.25 13.94
N GLU A 150 -38.45 15.46 12.99
CA GLU A 150 -39.74 15.72 12.35
C GLU A 150 -40.90 15.71 13.36
N LEU A 151 -40.88 14.80 14.34
CA LEU A 151 -41.86 14.76 15.42
C LEU A 151 -41.73 16.00 16.32
N LEU A 152 -40.51 16.38 16.69
CA LEU A 152 -40.24 17.54 17.53
C LEU A 152 -40.74 18.83 16.85
N GLU A 153 -40.49 18.99 15.54
CA GLU A 153 -40.97 20.11 14.74
C GLU A 153 -42.50 20.16 14.69
N ARG A 154 -43.16 19.01 14.52
CA ARG A 154 -44.63 18.92 14.58
C ARG A 154 -45.15 19.36 15.94
N MET A 155 -44.60 18.83 17.03
CA MET A 155 -45.00 19.23 18.39
C MET A 155 -44.80 20.72 18.64
N PHE A 156 -43.69 21.29 18.18
CA PHE A 156 -43.42 22.73 18.30
C PHE A 156 -44.43 23.57 17.51
N SER A 157 -44.78 23.14 16.29
CA SER A 157 -45.80 23.81 15.48
C SER A 157 -47.19 23.76 16.14
N GLU A 158 -47.56 22.63 16.74
CA GLU A 158 -48.81 22.48 17.49
C GLU A 158 -48.84 23.36 18.75
N MET A 159 -47.73 23.40 19.51
CA MET A 159 -47.61 24.26 20.69
C MET A 159 -47.80 25.74 20.31
N ASN A 160 -47.12 26.20 19.25
CA ASN A 160 -47.26 27.57 18.77
C ASN A 160 -48.69 27.88 18.30
N HIS A 161 -49.37 26.92 17.66
CA HIS A 161 -50.76 27.08 17.25
C HIS A 161 -51.70 27.17 18.46
N ARG A 162 -51.52 26.30 19.46
CA ARG A 162 -52.28 26.35 20.72
C ARG A 162 -52.06 27.66 21.46
N GLU A 163 -50.82 28.16 21.51
CA GLU A 163 -50.50 29.43 22.17
C GLU A 163 -51.23 30.62 21.49
N LYS A 164 -51.25 30.66 20.15
CA LYS A 164 -52.03 31.67 19.41
C LYS A 164 -53.52 31.59 19.73
N MET A 165 -54.10 30.39 19.70
CA MET A 165 -55.53 30.17 19.98
C MET A 165 -55.90 30.64 21.40
N ILE A 166 -55.05 30.35 22.39
CA ILE A 166 -55.24 30.81 23.78
C ILE A 166 -55.21 32.34 23.86
N LYS A 167 -54.25 33.00 23.18
CA LYS A 167 -54.18 34.48 23.15
C LYS A 167 -55.42 35.10 22.50
N GLU A 168 -55.93 34.51 21.42
CA GLU A 168 -57.15 34.97 20.75
C GLU A 168 -58.39 34.81 21.64
N LEU A 169 -58.55 33.63 22.27
CA LEU A 169 -59.61 33.38 23.25
C LEU A 169 -59.56 34.35 24.44
N GLN A 170 -58.37 34.62 24.99
CA GLN A 170 -58.20 35.60 26.07
C GLN A 170 -58.58 37.02 25.64
N ALA A 171 -58.20 37.43 24.43
CA ALA A 171 -58.57 38.73 23.88
C ALA A 171 -60.10 38.85 23.70
N GLU A 172 -60.76 37.79 23.23
CA GLU A 172 -62.21 37.77 23.04
C GLU A 172 -62.96 37.81 24.39
N VAL A 173 -62.53 37.01 25.37
CA VAL A 173 -63.09 37.05 26.74
C VAL A 173 -62.94 38.44 27.36
N ALA A 174 -61.80 39.11 27.16
CA ALA A 174 -61.58 40.48 27.63
C ALA A 174 -62.54 41.48 26.96
N ARG A 175 -62.79 41.35 25.65
CA ARG A 175 -63.76 42.18 24.93
C ARG A 175 -65.18 41.98 25.46
N LEU A 176 -65.60 40.73 25.66
CA LEU A 176 -66.93 40.41 26.18
C LEU A 176 -67.15 40.93 27.61
N LYS A 177 -66.14 40.86 28.47
CA LYS A 177 -66.20 41.48 29.82
C LYS A 177 -66.39 43.00 29.75
N ASN A 178 -65.68 43.67 28.84
CA ASN A 178 -65.78 45.13 28.69
C ASN A 178 -67.09 45.59 28.03
N ALA A 179 -67.76 44.73 27.25
CA ALA A 179 -69.05 45.04 26.62
C ALA A 179 -70.27 44.76 27.52
N GLY A 180 -70.10 43.96 28.58
CA GLY A 180 -71.14 43.65 29.58
C GLY A 180 -71.09 44.50 30.85
N SER A 181 -70.20 45.50 30.92
CA SER A 181 -70.07 46.49 31.99
C SER A 181 -70.64 47.83 31.54
#